data_AF-A0A537TJ60-F1
#
_entry.id   AF-A0A537TJ60-F1
#
_cell.length_a   1.000
_cell.length_b   1.000
_cell.length_c   1.000
_cell.angle_alpha   90.00
_cell.angle_beta   90.00
_cell.angle_gamma   90.00
#
_symmetry.space_group_name_H-M   'P 1'
#
loop_
_entity.id
_entity.type
_entity.pdbx_description
1 polymer ?
#
loop_
_entity_poly.entity_id
_entity_poly.type
_entity_poly.pdbx_seq_one_letter_code
_entity_poly.pdbx_strand_id
1 'polypeptide(L)'
;MPFPAPDRVSLSILNESLARIRVLGYFAVTSNTAQFGGAVELYFGLSAFSIDGHLGLDALFQFSPFYFIVSISASMSVRVFGAGVFSVRIHGGLEGTSPWHIEGEGSISVLFWDIDIPFSHTWGESADTVLPDIAALPIIKAEFEKRENWVALA
;
A
#
# COMPACT_ATOMS: atom_id res chain seq x y z
N MET A 1 -4.69 -2.20 4.85
CA MET A 1 -3.46 -2.05 5.66
C MET A 1 -3.84 -1.71 7.09
N PRO A 2 -3.11 -2.22 8.12
CA PRO A 2 -3.41 -2.00 9.53
C PRO A 2 -3.16 -0.56 10.03
N PHE A 3 -2.61 0.32 9.18
CA PHE A 3 -2.35 1.72 9.47
C PHE A 3 -2.94 2.64 8.38
N PRO A 4 -3.31 3.89 8.71
CA PRO A 4 -3.75 4.86 7.72
C PRO A 4 -2.61 5.18 6.73
N ALA A 5 -2.95 5.39 5.46
CA ALA A 5 -1.98 5.79 4.45
C ALA A 5 -1.37 7.15 4.81
N PRO A 6 -0.03 7.33 4.73
CA PRO A 6 0.60 8.63 4.94
C PRO A 6 0.12 9.68 3.94
N ASP A 7 0.08 10.94 4.38
CA ASP A 7 -0.23 12.06 3.50
C ASP A 7 0.80 12.13 2.36
N ARG A 8 0.29 12.11 1.12
CA ARG A 8 1.14 12.12 -0.07
C ARG A 8 1.49 13.55 -0.47
N VAL A 9 2.77 13.77 -0.76
CA VAL A 9 3.19 14.94 -1.53
C VAL A 9 2.72 14.74 -2.97
N SER A 10 2.10 15.77 -3.54
CA SER A 10 1.62 15.71 -4.92
C SER A 10 2.32 16.73 -5.81
N LEU A 11 2.65 16.29 -7.03
CA LEU A 11 3.15 17.10 -8.12
C LEU A 11 2.17 17.00 -9.28
N SER A 12 1.56 18.14 -9.62
CA SER A 12 0.79 18.26 -10.85
C SER A 12 1.72 18.60 -12.02
N ILE A 13 1.91 17.65 -12.93
CA ILE A 13 2.67 17.85 -14.17
C ILE A 13 1.81 18.64 -15.16
N LEU A 14 0.52 18.34 -15.21
CA LEU A 14 -0.47 19.04 -16.03
C LEU A 14 -1.74 19.22 -15.19
N ASN A 15 -2.32 20.41 -15.22
CA ASN A 15 -3.52 20.73 -14.46
C ASN A 15 -4.44 21.70 -15.20
N GLU A 16 -4.91 21.27 -16.36
CA GLU A 16 -5.86 22.01 -17.19
C GLU A 16 -7.27 21.42 -17.07
N SER A 17 -8.28 22.16 -17.52
CA SER A 17 -9.67 21.69 -17.49
C SER A 17 -9.89 20.42 -18.33
N LEU A 18 -9.19 20.31 -19.47
CA LEU A 18 -9.31 19.18 -20.41
C LEU A 18 -8.27 18.08 -20.18
N ALA A 19 -7.23 18.32 -19.38
CA ALA A 19 -6.15 17.37 -19.20
C ALA A 19 -5.45 17.55 -17.85
N ARG A 20 -5.31 16.46 -17.08
CA ARG A 20 -4.63 16.46 -15.79
C ARG A 20 -3.71 15.26 -15.68
N ILE A 21 -2.50 15.50 -15.19
CA ILE A 21 -1.51 14.49 -14.86
C ILE A 21 -0.98 14.85 -13.48
N ARG A 22 -1.22 13.98 -12.50
CA ARG A 22 -0.75 14.16 -11.12
C ARG A 22 0.05 12.94 -10.71
N VAL A 23 1.19 13.20 -10.07
CA VAL A 23 1.99 12.19 -9.40
C VAL A 23 1.90 12.46 -7.91
N LEU A 24 1.65 11.41 -7.13
CA LEU A 24 1.59 11.45 -5.69
C LEU A 24 2.65 10.51 -5.13
N GLY A 25 3.26 10.86 -4.01
CA GLY A 25 4.23 9.99 -3.35
C GLY A 25 4.34 10.24 -1.86
N TYR A 26 4.73 9.22 -1.12
CA TYR A 26 5.11 9.34 0.28
C TYR A 26 6.30 8.44 0.58
N PHE A 27 7.02 8.80 1.64
CA PHE A 27 8.09 8.02 2.21
C PHE A 27 8.10 8.24 3.72
N ALA A 28 8.07 7.16 4.49
CA ALA A 28 8.07 7.20 5.95
C ALA A 28 8.96 6.10 6.52
N VAL A 29 9.67 6.42 7.60
CA VAL A 29 10.48 5.47 8.36
C VAL A 29 10.11 5.59 9.83
N THR A 30 9.88 4.46 10.47
CA THR A 30 9.65 4.35 11.92
C THR A 30 10.76 3.52 12.56
N SER A 31 10.68 3.24 13.85
CA SER A 31 11.63 2.37 14.54
C SER A 31 11.69 0.95 13.97
N ASN A 32 10.59 0.44 13.42
CA ASN A 32 10.51 -0.94 12.94
C ASN A 32 9.96 -1.10 11.51
N THR A 33 9.69 0.00 10.79
CA THR A 33 9.20 -0.09 9.41
C THR A 33 9.81 0.96 8.48
N ALA A 34 9.97 0.61 7.22
CA ALA A 34 10.08 1.54 6.09
C ALA A 34 8.83 1.42 5.21
N GLN A 35 8.23 2.55 4.87
CA GLN A 35 7.00 2.62 4.10
C GLN A 35 7.17 3.61 2.96
N PHE A 36 6.77 3.24 1.77
CA PHE A 36 6.80 4.14 0.62
C PHE A 36 5.71 3.76 -0.36
N GLY A 37 5.26 4.76 -1.11
CA GLY A 37 4.24 4.54 -2.10
C GLY A 37 4.17 5.68 -3.08
N GLY A 38 3.67 5.38 -4.26
CA GLY A 38 3.48 6.32 -5.34
C GLY A 38 2.16 6.07 -6.04
N ALA A 39 1.56 7.11 -6.57
CA ALA A 39 0.42 6.99 -7.48
C ALA A 39 0.54 7.97 -8.63
N VAL A 40 0.00 7.60 -9.78
CA VAL A 40 -0.17 8.45 -10.95
C VAL A 40 -1.65 8.48 -11.29
N GLU A 41 -2.18 9.69 -11.41
CA GLU A 41 -3.54 9.96 -11.86
C GLU A 41 -3.49 10.66 -13.21
N LEU A 42 -4.23 10.13 -14.17
CA LEU A 42 -4.34 10.63 -15.53
C LEU A 42 -5.80 10.96 -15.82
N TYR A 43 -6.04 12.13 -16.41
CA TYR A 43 -7.36 12.53 -16.90
C TYR A 43 -7.21 13.25 -18.22
N PHE A 44 -8.00 12.87 -19.21
CA PHE A 44 -8.18 13.60 -20.46
C PHE A 44 -9.66 13.69 -20.77
N GLY A 45 -10.19 14.89 -20.93
CA GLY A 45 -11.60 15.16 -21.10
C GLY A 45 -11.87 16.12 -22.25
N LEU A 46 -12.81 15.73 -23.10
CA LEU A 46 -13.51 16.55 -24.08
C LEU A 46 -15.01 16.56 -23.72
N SER A 47 -15.79 17.45 -24.33
CA SER A 47 -17.21 17.64 -23.99
C SER A 47 -18.07 16.36 -24.03
N ALA A 48 -17.75 15.42 -24.93
CA ALA A 48 -18.48 14.18 -25.12
C ALA A 48 -17.73 12.92 -24.66
N PHE A 49 -16.46 13.04 -24.25
CA PHE A 49 -15.56 11.90 -24.09
C PHE A 49 -14.54 12.17 -23.00
N SER A 50 -14.30 11.21 -22.10
CA SER A 50 -13.19 11.30 -21.15
C SER A 50 -12.49 9.97 -20.93
N ILE A 51 -11.21 10.06 -20.58
CA ILE A 51 -10.36 8.96 -20.14
C ILE A 51 -9.88 9.30 -18.74
N ASP A 52 -10.04 8.35 -17.82
CA ASP A 52 -9.44 8.41 -16.48
C ASP A 52 -8.53 7.21 -16.29
N GLY A 53 -7.34 7.44 -15.77
CA GLY A 53 -6.35 6.42 -15.46
C GLY A 53 -5.80 6.59 -14.05
N HIS A 54 -5.52 5.47 -13.40
CA HIS A 54 -4.88 5.42 -12.10
C HIS A 54 -3.85 4.29 -12.09
N LEU A 55 -2.69 4.54 -11.51
CA LEU A 55 -1.68 3.53 -11.20
C LEU A 55 -1.15 3.84 -9.80
N GLY A 56 -1.25 2.89 -8.88
CA GLY A 56 -0.80 3.01 -7.50
C GLY A 56 0.13 1.86 -7.12
N LEU A 57 1.13 2.16 -6.30
CA LEU A 57 1.98 1.19 -5.64
C LEU A 57 2.20 1.67 -4.20
N ASP A 58 2.03 0.77 -3.24
CA ASP A 58 2.32 1.00 -1.84
C ASP A 58 3.11 -0.17 -1.27
N ALA A 59 4.12 0.11 -0.47
CA ALA A 59 4.98 -0.88 0.14
C ALA A 59 5.24 -0.55 1.60
N LEU A 60 5.20 -1.58 2.44
CA LEU A 60 5.57 -1.56 3.85
C LEU A 60 6.52 -2.72 4.11
N PHE A 61 7.68 -2.40 4.67
CA PHE A 61 8.67 -3.36 5.12
C PHE A 61 8.82 -3.21 6.63
N GLN A 62 8.55 -4.29 7.37
CA GLN A 62 8.87 -4.43 8.79
C GLN A 62 10.26 -5.02 8.94
N PHE A 63 11.08 -4.45 9.82
CA PHE A 63 12.46 -4.90 10.01
C PHE A 63 12.56 -6.14 10.89
N SER A 64 11.83 -6.19 12.01
CA SER A 64 11.93 -7.28 12.99
C SER A 64 10.59 -7.63 13.66
N PRO A 65 10.13 -8.89 13.58
CA PRO A 65 10.59 -9.90 12.61
C PRO A 65 10.39 -9.37 11.18
N PHE A 66 11.24 -9.79 10.24
CA PHE A 66 11.16 -9.29 8.88
C PHE A 66 9.85 -9.74 8.23
N TYR A 67 9.08 -8.78 7.72
CA TYR A 67 7.82 -9.00 7.02
C TYR A 67 7.62 -7.87 6.01
N PHE A 68 6.90 -8.12 4.91
CA PHE A 68 6.56 -7.05 3.97
C PHE A 68 5.15 -7.22 3.43
N ILE A 69 4.59 -6.09 2.99
CA ILE A 69 3.33 -5.99 2.26
C ILE A 69 3.57 -5.03 1.10
N VAL A 70 3.28 -5.46 -0.11
CA VAL A 70 3.31 -4.62 -1.31
C VAL A 70 1.94 -4.70 -1.97
N SER A 71 1.33 -3.56 -2.25
CA SER A 71 0.05 -3.46 -2.95
C SER A 71 0.23 -2.70 -4.26
N ILE A 72 -0.42 -3.17 -5.31
CA ILE A 72 -0.49 -2.50 -6.61
C ILE A 72 -1.95 -2.31 -6.99
N SER A 73 -2.26 -1.17 -7.58
CA SER A 73 -3.57 -0.91 -8.18
C SER A 73 -3.38 -0.25 -9.54
N ALA A 74 -4.19 -0.63 -10.50
CA ALA A 74 -4.22 0.01 -11.81
C ALA A 74 -5.68 0.07 -12.28
N SER A 75 -6.08 1.19 -12.85
CA SER A 75 -7.35 1.25 -13.56
C SER A 75 -7.28 2.21 -14.73
N MET A 76 -8.09 1.91 -15.74
CA MET A 76 -8.32 2.80 -16.86
C MET A 76 -9.79 2.72 -17.23
N SER A 77 -10.41 3.87 -17.44
CA SER A 77 -11.83 3.98 -17.80
C SER A 77 -12.03 4.98 -18.91
N VAL A 78 -13.02 4.67 -19.76
CA VAL A 78 -13.46 5.50 -20.86
C VAL A 78 -14.93 5.82 -20.66
N ARG A 79 -15.26 7.11 -20.71
CA ARG A 79 -16.63 7.61 -20.58
C ARG A 79 -17.03 8.36 -21.84
N VAL A 80 -18.29 8.18 -22.25
CA VAL A 80 -18.89 8.87 -23.39
C VAL A 80 -20.20 9.49 -22.92
N PHE A 81 -20.40 10.79 -23.15
CA PHE A 81 -21.53 11.58 -22.66
C PHE A 81 -21.80 11.41 -21.14
N GLY A 82 -20.73 11.25 -20.35
CA GLY A 82 -20.82 11.04 -18.90
C GLY A 82 -21.17 9.61 -18.46
N ALA A 83 -21.56 8.72 -19.39
CA ALA A 83 -21.75 7.30 -19.09
C ALA A 83 -20.43 6.55 -19.19
N GLY A 84 -20.11 5.72 -18.18
CA GLY A 84 -18.99 4.79 -18.25
C GLY A 84 -19.25 3.75 -19.33
N VAL A 85 -18.41 3.71 -20.36
CA VAL A 85 -18.57 2.77 -21.49
C VAL A 85 -17.76 1.51 -21.21
N PHE A 86 -16.53 1.70 -20.73
CA PHE A 86 -15.59 0.62 -20.53
C PHE A 86 -14.62 0.97 -19.41
N SER A 87 -14.35 0.04 -18.50
CA SER A 87 -13.23 0.15 -17.57
C SER A 87 -12.55 -1.17 -17.31
N VAL A 88 -11.23 -1.12 -17.09
CA VAL A 88 -10.44 -2.22 -16.58
C VAL A 88 -9.84 -1.77 -15.25
N ARG A 89 -9.91 -2.63 -14.25
CA ARG A 89 -9.27 -2.43 -12.95
C ARG A 89 -8.52 -3.70 -12.57
N ILE A 90 -7.37 -3.52 -11.95
CA ILE A 90 -6.64 -4.58 -11.28
C ILE A 90 -6.21 -4.02 -9.94
N HIS A 91 -6.39 -4.78 -8.86
CA HIS A 91 -5.73 -4.51 -7.61
C HIS A 91 -5.23 -5.82 -7.00
N GLY A 92 -4.11 -5.76 -6.29
CA GLY A 92 -3.61 -6.93 -5.60
C GLY A 92 -2.50 -6.60 -4.63
N GLY A 93 -2.29 -7.50 -3.69
CA GLY A 93 -1.23 -7.48 -2.70
C GLY A 93 -0.33 -8.69 -2.83
N LEU A 94 0.93 -8.51 -2.48
CA LEU A 94 1.90 -9.55 -2.19
C LEU A 94 2.45 -9.31 -0.79
N GLU A 95 2.38 -10.31 0.06
CA GLU A 95 2.87 -10.22 1.43
C GLU A 95 3.60 -11.47 1.89
N GLY A 96 4.34 -11.32 2.99
CA GLY A 96 5.01 -12.42 3.67
C GLY A 96 6.40 -12.74 3.12
N THR A 97 7.18 -13.43 3.94
CA THR A 97 8.59 -13.74 3.65
C THR A 97 8.80 -15.22 3.35
N SER A 98 8.03 -16.09 4.02
CA SER A 98 7.98 -17.54 3.78
C SER A 98 6.82 -18.14 4.62
N PRO A 99 5.70 -18.59 4.02
CA PRO A 99 5.39 -18.53 2.60
C PRO A 99 4.99 -17.12 2.15
N TRP A 100 5.04 -16.91 0.84
CA TRP A 100 4.57 -15.70 0.16
C TRP A 100 3.09 -15.88 -0.15
N HIS A 101 2.31 -14.82 0.04
CA HIS A 101 0.88 -14.80 -0.25
C HIS A 101 0.57 -13.68 -1.23
N ILE A 102 -0.05 -14.02 -2.36
CA ILE A 102 -0.61 -13.06 -3.30
C ILE A 102 -2.12 -13.14 -3.29
N GLU A 103 -2.78 -11.99 -3.28
CA GLU A 103 -4.23 -11.87 -3.39
C GLU A 103 -4.60 -10.67 -4.26
N GLY A 104 -5.73 -10.73 -4.95
CA GLY A 104 -6.19 -9.61 -5.75
C GLY A 104 -7.42 -9.92 -6.57
N GLU A 105 -7.80 -8.95 -7.40
CA GLU A 105 -8.95 -9.01 -8.28
C GLU A 105 -8.67 -8.22 -9.56
N GLY A 106 -9.05 -8.80 -10.70
CA GLY A 106 -9.16 -8.10 -11.96
C GLY A 106 -10.62 -7.90 -12.33
N SER A 107 -11.01 -6.68 -12.69
CA SER A 107 -12.37 -6.31 -13.06
C SER A 107 -12.41 -5.73 -14.47
N ILE A 108 -13.40 -6.13 -15.26
CA ILE A 108 -13.76 -5.49 -16.52
C ILE A 108 -15.22 -5.05 -16.44
N SER A 109 -15.46 -3.76 -16.66
CA SER A 109 -16.80 -3.18 -16.72
C SER A 109 -17.11 -2.74 -18.14
N VAL A 110 -18.29 -3.07 -18.64
CA VAL A 110 -18.81 -2.59 -19.92
C VAL A 110 -20.25 -2.10 -19.73
N LEU A 111 -20.45 -0.80 -19.86
CA LEU A 111 -21.75 -0.14 -19.65
C LEU A 111 -22.40 -0.47 -18.29
N PHE A 112 -23.28 -1.47 -18.26
CA PHE A 112 -24.09 -1.88 -17.10
C PHE A 112 -23.68 -3.26 -16.55
N TRP A 113 -22.57 -3.82 -17.03
CA TRP A 113 -22.12 -5.18 -16.70
C TRP A 113 -20.70 -5.14 -16.16
N ASP A 114 -20.45 -5.88 -15.08
CA ASP A 114 -19.15 -6.05 -14.46
C ASP A 114 -18.78 -7.54 -14.43
N ILE A 115 -17.50 -7.83 -14.72
CA ILE A 115 -16.90 -9.16 -14.59
C ILE A 115 -15.69 -9.02 -13.68
N ASP A 116 -15.78 -9.60 -12.49
CA ASP A 116 -14.73 -9.61 -11.48
C ASP A 116 -14.13 -11.01 -11.35
N ILE A 117 -12.79 -11.09 -11.38
CA ILE A 117 -12.03 -12.34 -11.30
C ILE A 117 -11.06 -12.20 -10.13
N PRO A 118 -11.41 -12.72 -8.93
CA PRO A 118 -10.50 -12.76 -7.80
C PRO A 118 -9.45 -13.86 -7.98
N PHE A 119 -8.28 -13.67 -7.40
CA PHE A 119 -7.24 -14.67 -7.29
C PHE A 119 -6.58 -14.63 -5.91
N SER A 120 -6.17 -15.79 -5.44
CA SER A 120 -5.41 -15.93 -4.19
C SER A 120 -4.50 -17.14 -4.29
N HIS A 121 -3.24 -16.97 -3.94
CA HIS A 121 -2.26 -18.05 -4.01
C HIS A 121 -1.16 -17.87 -2.97
N THR A 122 -0.76 -18.98 -2.35
CA THR A 122 0.32 -19.02 -1.37
C THR A 122 1.38 -20.02 -1.82
N TRP A 123 2.66 -19.63 -1.81
CA TRP A 123 3.76 -20.49 -2.20
C TRP A 123 5.03 -20.23 -1.37
N GLY A 124 5.93 -21.21 -1.32
CA GLY A 124 7.15 -21.15 -0.53
C GLY A 124 7.10 -22.06 0.71
N GLU A 125 8.24 -22.21 1.36
CA GLU A 125 8.37 -23.03 2.57
C GLU A 125 7.77 -22.28 3.77
N SER A 126 7.23 -23.00 4.75
CA SER A 126 6.89 -22.38 6.03
C SER A 126 8.18 -22.16 6.81
N ALA A 127 8.57 -20.90 6.99
CA ALA A 127 9.67 -20.56 7.89
C ALA A 127 9.10 -19.86 9.12
N ASP A 128 9.38 -20.41 10.30
CA ASP A 128 9.05 -19.75 11.55
C ASP A 128 10.00 -18.56 11.74
N THR A 129 9.56 -17.36 11.38
CA THR A 129 10.26 -16.10 11.69
C THR A 129 10.06 -15.73 13.15
N VAL A 130 10.44 -16.64 14.07
CA VAL A 130 10.37 -16.38 15.51
C VAL A 130 11.50 -15.45 15.90
N LEU A 131 11.18 -14.43 16.69
CA LEU A 131 12.19 -13.68 17.40
C LEU A 131 12.90 -14.64 18.37
N PRO A 132 14.24 -14.65 18.43
CA PRO A 132 14.94 -15.46 19.41
C PRO A 132 14.50 -15.07 20.82
N ASP A 133 14.27 -16.07 21.67
CA ASP A 133 13.89 -15.83 23.05
C ASP A 133 14.94 -14.96 23.76
N ILE A 134 14.50 -13.80 24.24
CA ILE A 134 15.33 -12.93 25.06
C ILE A 134 15.01 -13.25 26.53
N ALA A 135 16.04 -13.53 27.32
CA ALA A 135 15.90 -13.65 28.77
C ALA A 135 15.55 -12.27 29.37
N ALA A 136 14.25 -11.94 29.39
CA ALA A 136 13.76 -10.62 29.81
C ALA A 136 14.08 -10.31 31.27
N LEU A 137 14.01 -11.32 32.15
CA LEU A 137 14.23 -11.15 33.59
C LEU A 137 15.63 -10.58 33.93
N PRO A 138 16.74 -11.12 33.40
CA PRO A 138 18.06 -10.51 33.56
C PRO A 138 18.14 -9.04 33.14
N ILE A 139 17.54 -8.69 32.00
CA ILE A 139 17.57 -7.32 31.45
C ILE A 139 16.78 -6.38 32.36
N ILE A 140 15.56 -6.76 32.74
CA ILE A 140 14.72 -5.97 33.65
C ILE A 140 15.40 -5.80 35.01
N LYS A 141 16.00 -6.87 35.56
CA LYS A 141 16.73 -6.82 36.83
C LYS A 141 17.91 -5.84 36.75
N ALA A 142 18.70 -5.91 35.68
CA ALA A 142 19.83 -5.00 35.48
C ALA A 142 19.39 -3.52 35.42
N GLU A 143 18.29 -3.22 34.73
CA GLU A 143 17.74 -1.85 34.67
C GLU A 143 17.08 -1.41 35.98
N PHE A 144 16.45 -2.33 36.71
CA PHE A 144 15.84 -2.07 38.03
C PHE A 144 16.89 -1.70 39.09
N GLU A 145 18.05 -2.35 39.06
CA GLU A 145 19.14 -2.11 40.02
C GLU A 145 19.87 -0.77 39.79
N LYS A 146 19.71 -0.13 38.62
CA LYS A 146 20.32 1.17 38.33
C LYS A 146 19.66 2.29 39.13
N ARG A 147 20.43 2.85 40.07
CA ARG A 147 19.98 3.95 40.94
C ARG A 147 19.53 5.19 40.16
N GLU A 148 20.13 5.42 39.00
CA GLU A 148 19.87 6.53 38.06
C GLU A 148 18.47 6.47 37.43
N ASN A 149 17.84 5.28 37.37
CA ASN A 149 16.49 5.11 36.83
C ASN A 149 15.38 5.46 37.83
N TRP A 150 15.74 5.83 39.07
CA TRP A 150 14.80 6.16 40.14
C TRP A 150 14.82 7.65 40.44
N VAL A 151 13.66 8.30 40.35
CA VAL A 151 13.46 9.68 40.80
C VAL A 151 12.61 9.66 42.07
N ALA A 152 13.05 10.37 43.10
CA ALA A 152 12.23 10.61 44.28
C ALA A 152 11.12 11.60 43.93
N LEU A 153 9.86 11.24 44.19
CA LEU A 153 8.75 12.18 44.14
C LEU A 153 8.82 13.11 45.37
N ALA A 154 8.87 14.42 45.13
CA ALA A 154 8.83 15.47 46.15
C ALA A 154 7.39 15.84 46.50
#